data_AF-A0A9J7G566-F1
#
_entry.id   AF-A0A9J7G566-F1
#
_cell.length_a   1.000
_cell.length_b   1.000
_cell.length_c   1.000
_cell.angle_alpha   90.00
_cell.angle_beta   90.00
_cell.angle_gamma   90.00
#
_symmetry.space_group_name_H-M   'P 1'
#
loop_
_entity.id
_entity.type
_entity.pdbx_description
1 polymer ?
#
loop_
_entity_poly.entity_id
_entity_poly.type
_entity_poly.pdbx_seq_one_letter_code
_entity_poly.pdbx_strand_id
1 'polypeptide(L)'
;MACPLHAPLLLLTTLMVAVNLSLNPVLGNILLGGIEESSMQEEGAPEALEYAVGKYNENNNDLYLSHVVEVKRVRKQVVAGENFLFDVVLGQTTCTKAQDDLTNCPLNDQAERKLCSFEVYFVPWENKMSLTTSSCHEI
;
A
#
# COMPACT_ATOMS: atom_id res chain seq x y z
N MET A 1 -38.98 48.25 -24.97
CA MET A 1 -39.15 46.97 -24.25
C MET A 1 -38.30 45.92 -24.95
N ALA A 2 -37.12 45.61 -24.42
CA ALA A 2 -36.23 44.58 -24.94
C ALA A 2 -35.96 43.58 -23.81
N CYS A 3 -36.32 42.33 -24.03
CA CYS A 3 -36.23 41.25 -23.05
C CYS A 3 -34.74 40.87 -22.83
N PRO A 4 -34.26 40.67 -21.58
CA PRO A 4 -32.86 40.36 -21.32
C PRO A 4 -32.59 38.87 -21.51
N LEU A 5 -32.77 38.37 -22.73
CA LEU A 5 -32.49 36.97 -23.11
C LEU A 5 -31.00 36.60 -22.99
N HIS A 6 -30.12 37.57 -22.75
CA HIS A 6 -28.68 37.36 -22.57
C HIS A 6 -28.30 36.87 -21.15
N ALA A 7 -29.05 37.26 -20.12
CA ALA A 7 -28.77 36.88 -18.74
C ALA A 7 -28.89 35.35 -18.47
N PRO A 8 -29.97 34.66 -18.90
CA PRO A 8 -30.07 33.21 -18.68
C PRO A 8 -29.06 32.43 -19.53
N LEU A 9 -28.70 32.95 -20.72
CA LEU A 9 -27.71 32.31 -21.59
C LEU A 9 -26.31 32.31 -20.96
N LEU A 10 -25.92 33.41 -20.32
CA LEU A 10 -24.65 33.52 -19.61
C LEU A 10 -24.59 32.56 -18.41
N LEU A 11 -25.67 32.44 -17.64
CA LEU A 11 -25.80 31.49 -16.52
C LEU A 11 -25.66 30.02 -16.94
N LEU A 12 -26.21 29.65 -18.09
CA LEU A 12 -26.07 28.28 -18.63
C LEU A 12 -24.63 27.99 -19.04
N THR A 13 -23.92 28.97 -19.63
CA THR A 13 -22.52 28.76 -20.05
C THR A 13 -21.58 28.60 -18.86
N THR A 14 -21.75 29.37 -17.78
CA THR A 14 -20.89 29.24 -16.59
C THR A 14 -21.12 27.92 -15.87
N LEU A 15 -22.35 27.43 -15.80
CA LEU A 15 -22.69 26.13 -15.21
C LEU A 15 -22.01 24.98 -15.98
N MET A 16 -22.04 25.02 -17.32
CA MET A 16 -21.38 23.99 -18.14
C MET A 16 -19.84 23.99 -17.97
N VAL A 17 -19.22 25.17 -17.85
CA VAL A 17 -17.77 25.27 -17.62
C VAL A 17 -17.39 24.74 -16.23
N ALA A 18 -18.15 25.08 -15.19
CA ALA A 18 -17.91 24.59 -13.83
C ALA A 18 -18.08 23.06 -13.73
N VAL A 19 -19.10 22.49 -14.38
CA VAL A 19 -19.33 21.04 -14.42
C VAL A 19 -18.18 20.31 -15.13
N ASN A 20 -17.67 20.84 -16.25
CA ASN A 20 -16.50 20.27 -16.93
C ASN A 20 -15.21 20.33 -16.09
N LEU A 21 -15.02 21.39 -15.29
CA LEU A 21 -13.87 21.49 -14.40
C LEU A 21 -13.94 20.49 -13.23
N SER A 22 -15.14 20.16 -12.76
CA SER A 22 -15.33 19.19 -11.67
C SER A 22 -15.28 17.71 -12.12
N LEU A 23 -15.50 17.43 -13.40
CA LEU A 23 -15.55 16.07 -13.94
C LEU A 23 -14.26 15.63 -14.64
N ASN A 24 -13.36 16.57 -14.94
CA ASN A 24 -12.02 16.22 -15.41
C ASN A 24 -11.10 16.13 -14.20
N PRO A 25 -10.68 14.92 -13.77
CA PRO A 25 -9.49 14.85 -12.93
C PRO A 25 -8.37 15.53 -13.72
N VAL A 26 -7.73 16.54 -13.12
CA VAL A 26 -6.47 17.06 -13.62
C VAL A 26 -5.54 15.86 -13.65
N LEU A 27 -5.32 15.31 -14.84
CA LEU A 27 -4.37 14.23 -15.06
C LEU A 27 -2.99 14.86 -14.89
N GLY A 28 -2.58 15.03 -13.63
CA GLY A 28 -1.22 15.43 -13.30
C GLY A 28 -0.28 14.45 -13.98
N ASN A 29 0.74 14.98 -14.66
CA ASN A 29 1.73 14.16 -15.34
C ASN A 29 2.22 13.05 -14.39
N ILE A 30 1.86 11.80 -14.67
CA ILE A 30 2.39 10.63 -13.93
C ILE A 30 3.88 10.57 -14.27
N LEU A 31 4.71 11.05 -13.36
CA LEU A 31 6.16 10.99 -13.51
C LEU A 31 6.60 9.58 -13.11
N LEU A 32 6.75 8.70 -14.10
CA LEU A 32 7.32 7.37 -13.90
C LEU A 32 8.69 7.51 -13.21
N GLY A 33 8.87 6.82 -12.09
CA GLY A 33 10.11 6.84 -11.29
C GLY A 33 10.01 7.53 -9.93
N GLY A 34 8.95 8.30 -9.67
CA GLY A 34 8.67 8.84 -8.33
C GLY A 34 8.07 7.78 -7.39
N ILE A 35 8.20 8.00 -6.08
CA ILE A 35 7.40 7.27 -5.09
C ILE A 35 6.01 7.92 -5.07
N GLU A 36 4.98 7.11 -5.27
CA GLU A 36 3.58 7.53 -5.27
C GLU A 36 2.78 6.74 -4.23
N GLU A 37 1.68 7.32 -3.73
CA GLU A 37 0.74 6.58 -2.88
C GLU A 37 0.08 5.45 -3.67
N SER A 38 -0.12 4.32 -3.01
CA SER A 38 -0.73 3.14 -3.58
C SER A 38 -1.65 2.47 -2.55
N SER A 39 -2.08 1.25 -2.81
CA SER A 39 -2.96 0.50 -1.95
C SER A 39 -2.69 -1.00 -2.05
N MET A 40 -3.29 -1.78 -1.15
CA MET A 40 -3.26 -3.24 -1.23
C MET A 40 -4.08 -3.81 -2.42
N GLN A 41 -4.79 -2.97 -3.19
CA GLN A 41 -5.48 -3.40 -4.41
C GLN A 41 -4.55 -3.38 -5.64
N GLU A 42 -3.37 -2.78 -5.53
CA GLU A 42 -2.37 -2.77 -6.60
C GLU A 42 -1.86 -4.19 -6.85
N GLU A 43 -1.75 -4.56 -8.13
CA GLU A 43 -1.24 -5.86 -8.53
C GLU A 43 0.16 -6.09 -7.96
N GLY A 44 0.40 -7.23 -7.33
CA GLY A 44 1.69 -7.57 -6.71
C GLY A 44 1.90 -7.01 -5.31
N ALA A 45 1.11 -6.04 -4.85
CA ALA A 45 1.27 -5.49 -3.48
C ALA A 45 0.95 -6.52 -2.38
N PRO A 46 -0.15 -7.31 -2.46
CA PRO A 46 -0.41 -8.38 -1.49
C PRO A 46 0.72 -9.40 -1.41
N GLU A 47 1.19 -9.88 -2.56
CA GLU A 47 2.24 -10.89 -2.68
C GLU A 47 3.59 -10.35 -2.18
N ALA A 48 3.92 -9.09 -2.49
CA ALA A 48 5.12 -8.44 -1.99
C ALA A 48 5.09 -8.26 -0.46
N LEU A 49 3.94 -7.90 0.12
CA LEU A 49 3.82 -7.79 1.57
C LEU A 49 3.93 -9.16 2.25
N GLU A 50 3.29 -10.19 1.72
CA GLU A 50 3.40 -11.56 2.21
C GLU A 50 4.86 -12.04 2.16
N TYR A 51 5.55 -11.79 1.04
CA TYR A 51 6.97 -12.08 0.88
C TYR A 51 7.82 -11.35 1.95
N ALA A 52 7.57 -10.05 2.18
CA ALA A 52 8.29 -9.28 3.18
C ALA A 52 8.13 -9.84 4.59
N VAL A 53 6.91 -10.19 4.98
CA VAL A 53 6.58 -10.72 6.31
C VAL A 53 7.15 -12.13 6.48
N GLY A 54 7.12 -12.95 5.43
CA GLY A 54 7.80 -14.25 5.39
C GLY A 54 9.30 -14.10 5.65
N LYS A 55 9.97 -13.19 4.92
CA LYS A 55 11.40 -12.90 5.12
C LYS A 55 11.71 -12.28 6.47
N TYR A 56 10.83 -11.44 7.00
CA TYR A 56 10.94 -10.93 8.36
C TYR A 56 10.91 -12.09 9.37
N ASN A 57 9.96 -13.02 9.23
CA ASN A 57 9.83 -14.19 10.11
C ASN A 57 11.02 -15.15 10.02
N GLU A 58 11.59 -15.37 8.83
CA GLU A 58 12.81 -16.16 8.67
C GLU A 58 14.02 -15.52 9.38
N ASN A 59 14.17 -14.20 9.30
CA ASN A 59 15.38 -13.50 9.70
C ASN A 59 15.36 -12.94 11.13
N ASN A 60 14.19 -12.73 11.72
CA ASN A 60 14.10 -12.22 13.09
C ASN A 60 14.39 -13.33 14.12
N ASN A 61 14.83 -12.97 15.32
CA ASN A 61 15.18 -13.91 16.39
C ASN A 61 13.99 -14.30 17.30
N ASP A 62 12.77 -13.89 16.99
CA ASP A 62 11.58 -14.29 17.74
C ASP A 62 11.32 -15.79 17.55
N LEU A 63 10.83 -16.46 18.59
CA LEU A 63 10.41 -17.86 18.52
C LEU A 63 9.08 -18.01 17.77
N TYR A 64 8.24 -16.98 17.87
CA TYR A 64 6.88 -16.98 17.33
C TYR A 64 6.81 -16.26 15.97
N LEU A 65 5.85 -16.67 15.16
CA LEU A 65 5.55 -16.01 13.90
C LEU A 65 4.83 -14.69 14.15
N SER A 66 5.15 -13.67 13.36
CA SER A 66 4.44 -12.40 13.33
C SER A 66 3.52 -12.31 12.12
N HIS A 67 2.32 -11.74 12.31
CA HIS A 67 1.32 -11.49 11.26
C HIS A 67 1.02 -10.00 11.14
N VAL A 68 0.56 -9.57 9.97
CA VAL A 68 0.09 -8.20 9.74
C VAL A 68 -1.24 -8.01 10.48
N VAL A 69 -1.24 -7.07 11.42
CA VAL A 69 -2.46 -6.61 12.13
C VAL A 69 -3.13 -5.51 11.33
N GLU A 70 -2.32 -4.60 10.78
CA GLU A 70 -2.82 -3.43 10.06
C GLU A 70 -1.81 -2.96 9.01
N VAL A 71 -2.30 -2.61 7.82
CA VAL A 71 -1.50 -1.90 6.81
C VAL A 71 -1.76 -0.40 6.97
N LYS A 72 -0.74 0.35 7.40
CA LYS A 72 -0.85 1.82 7.61
C LYS A 72 -0.68 2.58 6.31
N ARG A 73 0.25 2.14 5.46
CA ARG A 73 0.56 2.82 4.21
C ARG A 73 1.14 1.85 3.19
N VAL A 74 0.78 2.08 1.93
CA VAL A 74 1.37 1.41 0.78
C VAL A 74 1.79 2.49 -0.20
N ARG A 75 3.03 2.42 -0.67
CA ARG A 75 3.56 3.29 -1.72
C ARG A 75 4.25 2.44 -2.78
N LYS A 76 4.30 2.95 -4.01
CA LYS A 76 4.95 2.27 -5.13
C LYS A 76 5.90 3.20 -5.85
N GLN A 77 6.99 2.66 -6.38
CA GLN A 77 7.87 3.33 -7.32
C GLN A 77 8.17 2.41 -8.50
N VAL A 78 7.92 2.88 -9.71
CA VAL A 78 8.26 2.15 -10.95
C VAL A 78 9.72 2.37 -11.29
N VAL A 79 10.48 1.29 -11.48
CA VAL A 79 11.91 1.28 -11.83
C VAL A 79 12.17 0.24 -12.93
N ALA A 80 13.32 -0.46 -12.94
CA ALA A 80 13.53 -1.67 -13.75
C ALA A 80 12.77 -2.90 -13.20
N GLY A 81 11.55 -2.66 -12.72
CA GLY A 81 10.74 -3.47 -11.82
C GLY A 81 9.86 -2.51 -11.01
N GLU A 82 9.43 -2.91 -9.83
CA GLU A 82 8.61 -2.11 -8.93
C GLU A 82 9.17 -2.20 -7.52
N ASN A 83 9.30 -1.06 -6.83
CA ASN A 83 9.54 -1.03 -5.39
C ASN A 83 8.21 -0.78 -4.69
N PHE A 84 7.79 -1.72 -3.85
CA PHE A 84 6.71 -1.51 -2.90
C PHE A 84 7.28 -1.11 -1.54
N LEU A 85 6.75 -0.03 -0.98
CA LEU A 85 7.10 0.45 0.35
C LEU A 85 5.88 0.31 1.25
N PHE A 86 6.00 -0.50 2.29
CA PHE A 86 4.93 -0.79 3.23
C PHE A 86 5.26 -0.23 4.60
N ASP A 87 4.31 0.45 5.23
CA ASP A 87 4.32 0.72 6.67
C ASP A 87 3.18 -0.11 7.28
N VAL A 88 3.51 -1.05 8.16
CA VAL A 88 2.56 -2.03 8.72
C VAL A 88 2.74 -2.21 10.21
N VAL A 89 1.66 -2.56 10.89
CA VAL A 89 1.70 -3.02 12.28
C VAL A 89 1.74 -4.55 12.26
N LEU A 90 2.79 -5.12 12.84
CA LEU A 90 2.90 -6.55 13.09
C LEU A 90 2.49 -6.88 14.52
N GLY A 91 1.86 -8.05 14.66
CA GLY A 91 1.52 -8.66 15.95
C GLY A 91 2.08 -10.08 16.00
N GLN A 92 2.62 -10.45 17.16
CA GLN A 92 3.06 -11.82 17.39
C GLN A 92 1.84 -12.76 17.42
N THR A 93 2.01 -13.96 16.89
CA THR A 93 1.01 -15.04 16.97
C THR A 93 1.36 -16.03 18.07
N THR A 94 0.46 -16.96 18.37
CA THR A 94 0.77 -18.08 19.28
C THR A 94 1.53 -19.22 18.59
N CYS A 95 1.73 -19.17 17.26
CA CYS A 95 2.44 -20.20 16.51
C CYS A 95 3.96 -19.99 16.58
N THR A 96 4.68 -21.07 16.81
CA THR A 96 6.15 -21.06 16.74
C THR A 96 6.63 -21.33 15.32
N LYS A 97 7.84 -20.86 14.99
CA LYS A 97 8.46 -21.10 13.68
C LYS A 97 8.75 -22.58 13.39
N ALA A 98 8.83 -23.42 14.43
CA ALA A 98 9.12 -24.86 14.32
C ALA A 98 7.85 -25.73 14.23
N GLN A 99 6.66 -25.13 14.24
CA GLN A 99 5.40 -25.86 14.20
C GLN A 99 5.08 -26.31 12.77
N ASP A 100 4.71 -27.58 12.60
CA ASP A 100 4.39 -28.16 11.27
C ASP A 100 3.03 -27.70 10.73
N ASP A 101 2.04 -27.51 11.61
CA ASP A 101 0.68 -27.08 11.24
C ASP A 101 0.49 -25.59 11.54
N LEU A 102 0.48 -24.76 10.51
CA LEU A 102 0.26 -23.31 10.62
C LEU A 102 -1.18 -22.90 10.26
N THR A 103 -2.12 -23.85 10.20
CA THR A 103 -3.51 -23.59 9.79
C THR A 103 -4.25 -22.65 10.75
N ASN A 104 -3.87 -22.64 12.04
CA ASN A 104 -4.47 -21.79 13.06
C ASN A 104 -3.43 -21.07 13.92
N CYS A 105 -3.08 -19.85 13.52
CA CYS A 105 -2.12 -18.99 14.21
C CYS A 105 -2.77 -17.68 14.66
N PRO A 106 -3.57 -17.70 15.75
CA PRO A 106 -4.18 -16.50 16.27
C PRO A 106 -3.13 -15.53 16.81
N LEU A 107 -3.46 -14.24 16.80
CA LEU A 107 -2.64 -13.21 17.43
C LEU A 107 -2.56 -13.43 18.94
N ASN A 108 -1.39 -13.18 19.51
CA ASN A 108 -1.19 -13.12 20.94
C ASN A 108 -1.50 -11.70 21.43
N ASP A 109 -2.71 -11.50 21.99
CA ASP A 109 -3.16 -10.19 22.46
C ASP A 109 -2.35 -9.61 23.63
N GLN A 110 -1.52 -10.43 24.28
CA GLN A 110 -0.63 -9.99 25.36
C GLN A 110 0.74 -9.54 24.86
N ALA A 111 1.09 -9.85 23.61
CA ALA A 111 2.37 -9.45 23.03
C ALA A 111 2.32 -8.01 22.53
N GLU A 112 3.44 -7.30 22.68
CA GLU A 112 3.60 -5.97 22.13
C GLU A 112 3.55 -5.99 20.60
N ARG A 113 2.95 -4.94 20.03
CA ARG A 113 2.88 -4.76 18.58
C ARG A 113 4.12 -4.01 18.11
N LYS A 114 4.46 -4.17 16.83
CA LYS A 114 5.61 -3.50 16.22
C LYS A 114 5.15 -2.73 14.98
N LEU A 115 5.61 -1.49 14.85
CA LEU A 115 5.50 -0.75 13.59
C LEU A 115 6.72 -1.08 12.74
N CYS A 116 6.48 -1.60 11.55
CA CYS A 116 7.50 -2.05 10.61
C CYS A 116 7.39 -1.29 9.30
N SER A 117 8.54 -0.96 8.72
CA SER A 117 8.68 -0.46 7.37
C SER A 117 9.44 -1.47 6.52
N PHE A 118 8.83 -1.90 5.42
CA PHE A 118 9.39 -2.84 4.46
C PHE A 118 9.54 -2.20 3.09
N GLU A 119 10.61 -2.54 2.39
CA GLU A 119 10.78 -2.22 0.97
C GLU A 119 11.03 -3.52 0.20
N VAL A 120 10.20 -3.78 -0.80
CA VAL A 120 10.27 -4.99 -1.61
C VAL A 120 10.44 -4.59 -3.06
N TYR A 121 11.53 -5.05 -3.65
CA TYR A 121 11.75 -4.96 -5.08
C TYR A 121 11.13 -6.18 -5.76
N PHE A 122 10.21 -5.93 -6.69
CA PHE A 122 9.45 -6.92 -7.44
C PHE A 122 9.70 -6.76 -8.94
N VAL A 123 9.99 -7.87 -9.63
CA VAL A 123 10.17 -7.92 -11.09
C VAL A 123 9.15 -8.93 -11.64
N PRO A 124 7.95 -8.46 -12.05
CA PRO A 124 6.85 -9.36 -12.40
C PRO A 124 7.21 -10.35 -13.52
N TRP A 125 7.89 -9.89 -14.57
CA TRP A 125 8.24 -10.73 -15.74
C TRP A 125 9.34 -11.76 -15.47
N GLU A 126 10.05 -11.65 -14.34
CA GLU A 126 11.02 -12.67 -13.88
C GLU A 126 10.49 -13.49 -12.71
N ASN A 127 9.28 -13.19 -12.22
CA ASN A 127 8.71 -13.75 -10.98
C ASN A 127 9.70 -13.66 -9.80
N LYS A 128 10.35 -12.51 -9.65
CA LYS A 128 11.42 -12.29 -8.68
C LYS A 128 11.03 -11.22 -7.68
N MET A 129 11.19 -11.53 -6.39
CA MET A 129 11.04 -10.59 -5.28
C MET A 129 12.29 -10.59 -4.41
N SER A 130 12.63 -9.43 -3.85
CA SER A 130 13.67 -9.29 -2.84
C SER A 130 13.30 -8.22 -1.82
N LEU A 131 13.46 -8.56 -0.54
CA LEU A 131 13.32 -7.63 0.57
C LEU A 131 14.60 -6.79 0.65
N THR A 132 14.53 -5.52 0.27
CA THR A 132 15.68 -4.61 0.25
C THR A 132 15.84 -3.89 1.58
N THR A 133 14.73 -3.53 2.23
CA THR A 133 14.72 -2.88 3.54
C THR A 133 13.73 -3.55 4.47
N SER A 134 14.12 -3.76 5.74
CA SER A 134 13.24 -4.21 6.82
C SER A 134 13.66 -3.56 8.12
N SER A 135 12.81 -2.71 8.68
CA SER A 135 13.03 -2.02 9.95
C SER A 135 11.77 -2.07 10.79
N CYS A 136 11.91 -2.38 12.08
CA CYS A 136 10.78 -2.48 13.01
C CYS A 136 11.14 -1.86 14.37
N HIS A 137 10.13 -1.29 15.03
CA HIS A 137 10.22 -0.83 16.42
C HIS A 137 8.92 -1.12 17.17
N GLU A 138 9.02 -1.28 18.49
CA GLU A 138 7.87 -1.48 19.40
C GLU A 138 6.99 -0.22 19.45
N ILE A 139 5.69 -0.40 19.66
CA ILE A 139 4.69 0.68 19.77
C ILE A 139 3.80 0.56 21.01
#